data_AF-A0A966F3F6-F1
#
_entry.id   AF-A0A966F3F6-F1
#
_cell.length_a   1.000
_cell.length_b   1.000
_cell.length_c   1.000
_cell.angle_alpha   90.00
_cell.angle_beta   90.00
_cell.angle_gamma   90.00
#
_symmetry.space_group_name_H-M   'P 1'
#
loop_
_entity.id
_entity.type
_entity.pdbx_description
1 polymer ?
#
loop_
_entity_poly.entity_id
_entity_poly.type
_entity_poly.pdbx_seq_one_letter_code
_entity_poly.pdbx_strand_id
1 'polypeptide(L)' 'MTKRDIAGYLGVDIKTIYNWEKFKPNLYKTVMKGLAFDEIVEAQKESYEKAKELQEKYKS' A
#
# COMPACT_ATOMS: atom_id res chain seq x y z
N MET A 1 3.82 -2.79 3.46
CA MET A 1 4.61 -3.89 2.83
C MET A 1 6.11 -3.84 3.18
N THR A 2 6.84 -4.97 3.17
CA THR A 2 8.33 -4.99 3.25
C THR A 2 8.98 -4.73 1.89
N LYS A 3 10.29 -4.40 1.83
CA LYS A 3 11.03 -4.25 0.56
C LYS A 3 10.98 -5.52 -0.32
N ARG A 4 10.91 -6.71 0.29
CA ARG A 4 10.76 -7.99 -0.43
C ARG A 4 9.37 -8.10 -1.05
N ASP A 5 8.33 -7.75 -0.31
CA ASP A 5 6.95 -7.80 -0.81
C ASP A 5 6.76 -6.81 -1.96
N ILE A 6 7.33 -5.61 -1.82
CA ILE A 6 7.30 -4.59 -2.87
C ILE A 6 8.05 -5.06 -4.12
N ALA A 7 9.22 -5.67 -3.95
CA ALA A 7 9.96 -6.24 -5.07
C ALA A 7 9.16 -7.33 -5.80
N GLY A 8 8.51 -8.22 -5.04
CA GLY A 8 7.61 -9.23 -5.58
C GLY A 8 6.41 -8.63 -6.32
N TYR A 9 5.74 -7.63 -5.71
CA TYR A 9 4.61 -6.92 -6.30
C TYR A 9 4.97 -6.21 -7.61
N LEU A 10 6.13 -5.57 -7.65
CA LEU A 10 6.61 -4.82 -8.82
C LEU A 10 7.30 -5.72 -9.87
N GLY A 11 7.51 -7.01 -9.59
CA GLY A 11 8.22 -7.92 -10.49
C GLY A 11 9.70 -7.56 -10.71
N VAL A 12 10.36 -7.01 -9.70
CA VAL A 12 11.77 -6.59 -9.74
C VAL A 12 12.62 -7.30 -8.69
N ASP A 13 13.94 -7.36 -8.90
CA ASP A 13 14.85 -7.85 -7.86
C ASP A 13 14.88 -6.90 -6.65
N ILE A 14 15.01 -7.45 -5.44
CA ILE A 14 15.07 -6.65 -4.20
C ILE A 14 16.20 -5.61 -4.21
N LYS A 15 17.34 -5.90 -4.86
CA LYS A 15 18.45 -4.95 -5.04
C LYS A 15 18.04 -3.72 -5.84
N THR A 16 17.05 -3.85 -6.73
CA THR A 16 16.49 -2.72 -7.48
C THR A 16 15.86 -1.70 -6.53
N ILE A 17 15.13 -2.17 -5.51
CA ILE A 17 14.52 -1.32 -4.49
C ILE A 17 15.61 -0.60 -3.68
N TYR A 18 16.66 -1.31 -3.26
CA TYR A 18 17.81 -0.69 -2.58
C TYR A 18 18.56 0.32 -3.47
N ASN A 19 18.70 0.02 -4.77
CA ASN A 19 19.34 0.93 -5.72
C ASN A 19 18.51 2.20 -5.93
N TRP A 20 17.18 2.11 -5.96
CA TRP A 20 16.33 3.28 -6.01
C TRP A 20 16.48 4.12 -4.74
N GLU A 21 16.45 3.48 -3.56
CA GLU A 21 16.63 4.18 -2.28
C GLU A 21 17.96 4.94 -2.23
N LYS A 22 19.05 4.30 -2.68
CA LYS A 22 20.42 4.85 -2.61
C LYS A 22 20.74 5.85 -3.72
N PHE A 23 20.38 5.54 -4.96
CA PHE A 23 20.87 6.26 -6.15
C PHE A 23 19.77 7.03 -6.89
N LYS A 24 18.50 6.73 -6.65
CA LYS A 24 17.36 7.40 -7.29
C LYS A 24 16.28 7.74 -6.24
N PRO A 25 16.62 8.52 -5.19
CA PRO A 25 15.74 8.71 -4.03
C PRO A 25 14.37 9.29 -4.37
N ASN A 26 14.29 10.13 -5.42
CA ASN A 26 13.00 10.67 -5.89
C ASN A 26 12.12 9.58 -6.54
N LEU A 27 12.70 8.64 -7.30
CA LEU A 27 11.96 7.50 -7.84
C LEU A 27 11.46 6.62 -6.71
N TYR A 28 12.34 6.28 -5.76
CA TYR A 28 11.96 5.52 -4.57
C TYR A 28 10.79 6.17 -3.83
N LYS A 29 10.91 7.47 -3.51
CA LYS A 29 9.87 8.23 -2.81
C LYS A 29 8.54 8.23 -3.57
N THR A 30 8.55 8.41 -4.89
CA THR A 30 7.33 8.41 -5.70
C THR A 30 6.65 7.04 -5.70
N VAL A 31 7.42 5.97 -5.90
CA VAL A 31 6.88 4.60 -5.88
C VAL A 31 6.30 4.26 -4.51
N MET A 32 7.03 4.53 -3.43
CA MET A 32 6.56 4.24 -2.07
C MET A 32 5.30 5.02 -1.71
N LYS A 33 5.17 6.27 -2.19
CA LYS A 33 3.94 7.05 -2.01
C LYS A 33 2.75 6.45 -2.74
N GLY A 34 2.93 5.95 -3.96
CA GLY A 34 1.87 5.27 -4.71
C GLY A 34 1.38 4.02 -3.96
N LEU A 35 2.31 3.17 -3.52
CA LEU A 35 1.97 1.96 -2.77
C LEU A 35 1.24 2.28 -1.44
N ALA A 36 1.71 3.29 -0.71
CA ALA A 36 1.05 3.72 0.53
C ALA A 36 -0.35 4.31 0.27
N PHE A 37 -0.55 4.98 -0.87
CA PHE A 37 -1.87 5.48 -1.26
C PHE A 37 -2.84 4.32 -1.49
N ASP A 38 -2.44 3.29 -2.23
CA ASP A 38 -3.27 2.11 -2.47
C ASP A 38 -3.61 1.37 -1.17
N GLU A 39 -2.63 1.21 -0.25
CA GLU A 39 -2.87 0.63 1.09
C GLU A 39 -3.92 1.44 1.89
N ILE A 40 -3.87 2.78 1.82
CA ILE A 40 -4.85 3.65 2.48
C ILE A 40 -6.24 3.49 1.87
N VAL A 41 -6.35 3.46 0.53
CA VAL A 41 -7.64 3.31 -0.16
C VAL A 41 -8.34 2.02 0.25
N GLU A 42 -7.62 0.89 0.25
CA GLU A 42 -8.18 -0.40 0.67
C GLU A 42 -8.58 -0.40 2.15
N ALA A 43 -7.74 0.16 3.03
CA ALA A 43 -8.08 0.26 4.46
C ALA A 43 -9.34 1.11 4.71
N GLN A 44 -9.53 2.19 3.96
CA GLN A 44 -10.74 3.02 4.05
C GLN A 44 -11.98 2.25 3.56
N LYS A 45 -11.84 1.50 2.46
CA LYS A 45 -12.93 0.66 1.95
C LYS A 45 -13.35 -0.40 2.98
N GLU A 46 -12.40 -1.13 3.56
CA GLU A 46 -12.70 -2.09 4.62
C GLU A 46 -13.36 -1.43 5.84
N SER A 47 -12.89 -0.25 6.23
CA SER A 47 -13.45 0.50 7.36
C SER A 47 -14.89 0.93 7.08
N TYR A 48 -15.16 1.39 5.86
CA TYR A 48 -16.51 1.74 5.42
C TYR A 48 -17.46 0.54 5.44
N GLU A 49 -17.06 -0.60 4.87
CA GLU A 49 -17.90 -1.80 4.85
C GLU A 49 -18.21 -2.28 6.27
N LYS A 50 -17.22 -2.32 7.17
CA LYS A 50 -17.43 -2.65 8.59
C LYS A 50 -18.43 -1.70 9.26
N ALA A 51 -18.32 -0.40 9.00
CA ALA A 51 -19.24 0.59 9.56
C ALA A 51 -20.67 0.40 9.02
N LYS A 52 -20.81 0.07 7.74
CA LYS A 52 -22.10 -0.22 7.10
C LYS A 52 -22.74 -1.48 7.67
N GLU A 53 -21.99 -2.56 7.82
CA GLU A 53 -22.45 -3.81 8.46
C GLU A 53 -22.97 -3.56 9.87
N LEU A 54 -22.26 -2.75 10.66
CA LEU A 54 -22.72 -2.35 12.00
C LEU A 54 -24.00 -1.52 11.95
N GLN A 55 -24.08 -0.54 11.04
CA GLN A 55 -25.30 0.27 10.87
C GLN A 55 -26.51 -0.62 10.55
N GLU A 56 -26.35 -1.60 9.66
CA GLU A 56 -27.41 -2.55 9.29
C GLU A 56 -27.80 -3.45 10.46
N LYS A 57 -26.82 -3.94 11.23
CA LYS A 57 -27.05 -4.78 12.41
C LYS A 57 -27.89 -4.11 13.50
N TYR A 58 -27.74 -2.80 13.69
CA TYR A 58 -28.43 -2.03 14.76
C TYR A 58 -29.55 -1.13 14.23
N LYS A 59 -30.00 -1.33 12.99
CA LYS A 59 -31.10 -0.55 12.38
C LYS A 59 -32.51 -0.96 12.86
N SER A 60 -32.58 -1.88 13.83
CA SER A 60 -33.78 -2.38 14.50
C SER A 60 -34.20 -1.49 15.66
#